data_AF-A0A3S9LYU1-F1
#
_entry.id   AF-A0A3S9LYU1-F1
#
_cell.length_a   1.000
_cell.length_b   1.000
_cell.length_c   1.000
_cell.angle_alpha   90.00
_cell.angle_beta   90.00
_cell.angle_gamma   90.00
#
_symmetry.space_group_name_H-M   'P 1'
#
loop_
_entity.id
_entity.type
_entity.pdbx_description
1 polymer ?
#
loop_
_entity_poly.entity_id
_entity_poly.type
_entity_poly.pdbx_seq_one_letter_code
_entity_poly.pdbx_strand_id
1 'polypeptide(L)'
;MAVIVGLTVSDWPQGSLRGFWNQHAFLAGSLSSVLFLALGATLVEEWIARRDEARLRLVILVACGALARAPLAQRRVMWFALNGGHLIEDADFRLDPEAANRIRAILARHDLAELKENEVINGVAVPPGTASRISVLAADPEWAQTAYDLLRGCSHGFRVITARWAALLTGTDTSAAILEEIALQSEQLTQVQVRLLPVARGRVTEFQPEEINELGGLWRREFANSIALDEALTQLSGKRGADWVTDGRNLLEATDLEALRAREPMGEGRPMRLYT
;
A
#
# COMPACT_ATOMS: atom_id res chain seq x y z
N MET A 1 -2.66 -22.75 37.27
CA MET A 1 -1.27 -22.46 37.73
C MET A 1 -1.21 -21.66 39.04
N ALA A 2 -2.16 -20.77 39.36
CA ALA A 2 -2.17 -20.03 40.62
C ALA A 2 -2.37 -20.90 41.89
N VAL A 3 -3.09 -22.02 41.79
CA VAL A 3 -3.41 -22.89 42.94
C VAL A 3 -2.22 -23.71 43.46
N ILE A 4 -1.23 -24.02 42.60
CA ILE A 4 -0.05 -24.82 42.99
C ILE A 4 1.04 -23.94 43.59
N VAL A 5 1.19 -22.70 43.14
CA VAL A 5 2.12 -21.72 43.74
C VAL A 5 1.62 -21.30 45.14
N GLY A 6 0.30 -21.19 45.33
CA GLY A 6 -0.31 -20.85 46.63
C GLY A 6 -0.01 -21.83 47.77
N LEU A 7 0.33 -23.10 47.47
CA LEU A 7 0.68 -24.10 48.49
C LEU A 7 2.16 -24.04 48.93
N THR A 8 2.99 -23.24 48.27
CA THR A 8 4.43 -23.11 48.61
C THR A 8 4.78 -21.86 49.39
N VAL A 9 3.85 -20.91 49.56
CA VAL A 9 4.09 -19.61 50.22
C VAL A 9 3.28 -19.44 51.52
N SER A 10 2.39 -20.39 51.85
CA SER A 10 1.63 -20.40 53.10
C SER A 10 2.47 -21.00 54.24
N ASP A 11 3.04 -20.14 55.09
CA ASP A 11 3.69 -20.40 56.40
C ASP A 11 3.66 -21.85 56.93
N TRP A 12 4.51 -22.73 56.38
CA TRP A 12 4.67 -24.11 56.83
C TRP A 12 6.07 -24.31 57.43
N PRO A 13 6.23 -24.87 58.64
CA PRO A 13 7.54 -25.02 59.28
C PRO A 13 8.51 -25.82 58.40
N GLN A 14 9.66 -25.23 58.05
CA GLN A 14 10.63 -25.79 57.09
C GLN A 14 11.14 -27.20 57.45
N GLY A 15 11.10 -27.58 58.73
CA GLY A 15 11.41 -28.93 59.19
C GLY A 15 10.39 -30.01 58.79
N SER A 16 9.09 -29.68 58.72
CA SER A 16 8.05 -30.63 58.34
C SER A 16 7.93 -30.80 56.82
N LEU A 17 8.25 -29.78 56.03
CA LEU A 17 8.33 -29.86 54.57
C LEU A 17 9.46 -30.80 54.13
N ARG A 18 10.66 -30.70 54.74
CA ARG A 18 11.76 -31.64 54.46
C ARG A 18 11.41 -33.08 54.84
N GLY A 19 10.77 -33.29 55.99
CA GLY A 19 10.31 -34.63 56.40
C GLY A 19 9.24 -35.21 55.47
N PHE A 20 8.27 -34.40 55.05
CA PHE A 20 7.21 -34.79 54.12
C PHE A 20 7.76 -35.19 52.75
N TRP A 21 8.63 -34.37 52.14
CA TRP A 21 9.22 -34.65 50.83
C TRP A 21 10.19 -35.84 50.87
N ASN A 22 10.93 -36.02 51.95
CA ASN A 22 11.79 -37.20 52.14
C ASN A 22 10.97 -38.50 52.24
N GLN A 23 9.77 -38.46 52.83
CA GLN A 23 8.85 -39.60 52.89
C GLN A 23 8.05 -39.81 51.60
N HIS A 24 7.83 -38.76 50.81
CA HIS A 24 7.05 -38.79 49.58
C HIS A 24 7.91 -38.44 48.35
N ALA A 25 9.09 -39.05 48.25
CA ALA A 25 10.04 -38.82 47.15
C ALA A 25 9.41 -39.01 45.75
N PHE A 26 8.42 -39.91 45.64
CA PHE A 26 7.63 -40.09 44.42
C PHE A 26 6.86 -38.81 44.02
N LEU A 27 6.19 -38.13 44.96
CA LEU A 27 5.47 -36.88 44.69
C LEU A 27 6.42 -35.73 44.31
N ALA A 28 7.61 -35.67 44.93
CA ALA A 28 8.63 -34.70 44.55
C ALA A 28 9.08 -34.91 43.11
N GLY A 29 9.31 -36.17 42.72
CA GLY A 29 9.63 -36.56 41.35
C GLY A 29 8.51 -36.22 40.35
N SER A 30 7.25 -36.50 40.70
CA SER A 30 6.09 -36.15 39.85
C SER A 30 5.91 -34.65 39.69
N LEU A 31 6.02 -33.87 40.78
CA LEU A 31 5.90 -32.41 40.74
C LEU A 31 7.04 -31.78 39.94
N SER A 32 8.28 -32.24 40.12
CA SER A 32 9.43 -31.80 39.32
C SER A 32 9.23 -32.13 37.85
N SER A 33 8.66 -33.31 37.53
CA SER A 33 8.39 -33.71 36.14
C SER A 33 7.30 -32.83 35.50
N VAL A 34 6.23 -32.53 36.24
CA VAL A 34 5.16 -31.63 35.77
C VAL A 34 5.67 -30.20 35.58
N LEU A 35 6.48 -29.69 36.51
CA LEU A 35 7.09 -28.37 36.39
C LEU A 35 8.07 -28.31 35.21
N PHE A 36 8.87 -29.36 35.01
CA PHE A 36 9.77 -29.45 33.87
C PHE A 36 9.02 -29.52 32.54
N LEU A 37 7.90 -30.26 32.48
CA LEU A 37 7.03 -30.29 31.31
C LEU A 37 6.36 -28.93 31.04
N ALA A 38 5.89 -28.24 32.08
CA ALA A 38 5.28 -26.92 31.94
C ALA A 38 6.29 -25.85 31.51
N LEU A 39 7.50 -25.88 32.08
CA LEU A 39 8.60 -24.99 31.68
C LEU A 39 9.07 -25.31 30.26
N GLY A 40 9.19 -26.60 29.92
CA GLY A 40 9.51 -27.04 28.57
C GLY A 40 8.47 -26.59 27.56
N ALA A 41 7.17 -26.76 27.86
CA ALA A 41 6.08 -26.32 27.00
C ALA A 41 6.09 -24.80 26.78
N THR A 42 6.23 -24.00 27.84
CA THR A 42 6.26 -22.53 27.74
C THR A 42 7.47 -22.03 26.96
N LEU A 43 8.67 -22.61 27.16
CA LEU A 43 9.85 -22.26 26.37
C LEU A 43 9.71 -22.64 24.90
N VAL A 44 9.07 -23.78 24.60
CA VAL A 44 8.79 -24.21 23.22
C VAL A 44 7.75 -23.29 22.57
N GLU A 45 6.68 -22.93 23.27
CA GLU A 45 5.66 -21.98 22.79
C GLU A 45 6.29 -20.62 22.47
N GLU A 46 7.11 -20.09 23.38
CA GLU A 46 7.83 -18.83 23.18
C GLU A 46 8.81 -18.92 22.00
N TRP A 47 9.51 -20.04 21.85
CA TRP A 47 10.43 -20.23 20.72
C TRP A 47 9.69 -20.34 19.38
N ILE A 48 8.56 -21.06 19.33
CA ILE A 48 7.69 -21.13 18.15
C ILE A 48 7.15 -19.74 17.82
N ALA A 49 6.67 -19.00 18.82
CA ALA A 49 6.14 -17.64 18.64
C ALA A 49 7.19 -16.70 18.03
N ARG A 50 8.43 -16.69 18.55
CA ARG A 50 9.53 -15.89 17.99
C ARG A 50 9.90 -16.30 16.58
N ARG A 51 9.90 -17.60 16.28
CA ARG A 51 10.20 -18.11 14.94
C ARG A 51 9.12 -17.71 13.94
N ASP A 52 7.86 -17.81 14.34
CA ASP A 52 6.72 -17.45 13.50
C ASP A 52 6.66 -15.94 13.29
N GLU A 53 6.96 -15.13 14.31
CA GLU A 53 7.09 -13.68 14.17
C GLU A 53 8.20 -13.30 13.16
N ALA A 54 9.38 -13.92 13.26
CA ALA A 54 10.47 -13.66 12.32
C ALA A 54 10.11 -14.04 10.87
N ARG A 55 9.39 -15.15 10.68
CA ARG A 55 8.88 -15.57 9.37
C ARG A 55 7.83 -14.61 8.83
N LEU A 56 6.88 -14.20 9.66
CA LEU A 56 5.83 -13.24 9.29
C LEU A 56 6.44 -11.90 8.89
N ARG A 57 7.44 -11.41 9.61
CA ARG A 57 8.16 -10.17 9.23
C ARG A 57 8.77 -10.26 7.83
N LEU A 58 9.43 -11.37 7.50
CA LEU A 58 9.97 -11.57 6.14
C LEU A 58 8.88 -11.62 5.07
N VAL A 59 7.76 -12.29 5.34
CA VAL A 59 6.61 -12.33 4.43
C VAL A 59 6.04 -10.93 4.22
N ILE A 60 5.86 -10.16 5.29
CA ILE A 60 5.35 -8.78 5.23
C ILE A 60 6.30 -7.88 4.43
N LEU A 61 7.60 -7.97 4.65
CA LEU A 61 8.61 -7.20 3.89
C LEU A 61 8.50 -7.45 2.38
N VAL A 62 8.47 -8.73 1.99
CA VAL A 62 8.38 -9.13 0.58
C VAL A 62 7.02 -8.74 -0.02
N ALA A 63 5.93 -8.94 0.74
CA ALA A 63 4.59 -8.58 0.32
C ALA A 63 4.45 -7.07 0.10
N CYS A 64 4.93 -6.24 1.03
CA CYS A 64 4.90 -4.78 0.90
C CYS A 64 5.70 -4.31 -0.32
N GLY A 65 6.90 -4.87 -0.53
CA GLY A 65 7.71 -4.52 -1.71
C GLY A 65 7.06 -4.95 -3.03
N ALA A 66 6.30 -6.05 -3.03
CA ALA A 66 5.55 -6.47 -4.20
C ALA A 66 4.26 -5.67 -4.42
N LEU A 67 3.59 -5.25 -3.34
CA LEU A 67 2.37 -4.46 -3.34
C LEU A 67 2.63 -3.01 -3.73
N ALA A 68 3.77 -2.42 -3.35
CA ALA A 68 4.19 -1.06 -3.74
C ALA A 68 4.18 -0.85 -5.27
N ARG A 69 4.40 -1.92 -6.05
CA ARG A 69 4.34 -1.87 -7.52
C ARG A 69 2.96 -1.49 -8.06
N ALA A 70 1.87 -1.79 -7.33
CA ALA A 70 0.52 -1.44 -7.74
C ALA A 70 0.24 0.08 -7.71
N PRO A 71 0.42 0.80 -6.59
CA PRO A 71 0.29 2.25 -6.56
C PRO A 71 1.34 2.96 -7.43
N LEU A 72 2.57 2.41 -7.55
CA LEU A 72 3.56 2.93 -8.51
C LEU A 72 3.05 2.87 -9.95
N ALA A 73 2.51 1.72 -10.38
CA ALA A 73 1.93 1.56 -11.71
C ALA A 73 0.73 2.49 -11.91
N GLN A 74 -0.16 2.61 -10.92
CA GLN A 74 -1.29 3.54 -10.96
C GLN A 74 -0.82 4.98 -11.19
N ARG A 75 0.13 5.45 -10.39
CA ARG A 75 0.71 6.79 -10.54
C ARG A 75 1.24 7.01 -11.95
N ARG A 76 2.04 6.07 -12.47
CA ARG A 76 2.63 6.15 -13.81
C ARG A 76 1.57 6.21 -14.92
N VAL A 77 0.51 5.39 -14.81
CA VAL A 77 -0.63 5.42 -15.74
C VAL A 77 -1.33 6.76 -15.71
N MET A 78 -1.65 7.25 -14.51
CA MET A 78 -2.34 8.53 -14.33
C MET A 78 -1.49 9.70 -14.80
N TRP A 79 -0.17 9.68 -14.55
CA TRP A 79 0.75 10.67 -15.09
C TRP A 79 0.73 10.64 -16.62
N PHE A 80 0.93 9.47 -17.21
CA PHE A 80 1.02 9.30 -18.65
C PHE A 80 -0.26 9.70 -19.38
N ALA A 81 -1.43 9.35 -18.84
CA ALA A 81 -2.70 9.73 -19.45
C ALA A 81 -2.87 11.26 -19.55
N LEU A 82 -2.24 12.06 -18.68
CA LEU A 82 -2.29 13.53 -18.73
C LEU A 82 -1.11 14.17 -19.46
N ASN A 83 0.07 13.58 -19.31
CA ASN A 83 1.33 14.23 -19.66
C ASN A 83 2.08 13.56 -20.82
N GLY A 84 1.71 12.32 -21.17
CA GLY A 84 2.41 11.54 -22.18
C GLY A 84 3.85 11.26 -21.77
N GLY A 85 4.77 11.42 -22.73
CA GLY A 85 6.20 11.18 -22.53
C GLY A 85 6.59 9.70 -22.63
N HIS A 86 7.88 9.44 -22.39
CA HIS A 86 8.39 8.08 -22.30
C HIS A 86 8.34 7.61 -20.84
N LEU A 87 7.59 6.55 -20.58
CA LEU A 87 7.57 5.92 -19.27
C LEU A 87 8.69 4.90 -19.17
N ILE A 88 9.29 4.80 -17.98
CA ILE A 88 10.18 3.69 -17.66
C ILE A 88 9.33 2.42 -17.67
N GLU A 89 9.69 1.48 -18.54
CA GLU A 89 9.09 0.14 -18.54
C GLU A 89 9.33 -0.54 -17.20
N ASP A 90 8.25 -1.00 -16.57
CA ASP A 90 8.31 -1.90 -15.42
C ASP A 90 7.90 -3.30 -15.88
N ALA A 91 8.48 -4.35 -15.31
CA ALA A 91 8.12 -5.71 -15.66
C ALA A 91 6.63 -5.99 -15.38
N ASP A 92 6.07 -5.35 -14.35
CA ASP A 92 4.65 -5.46 -13.99
C ASP A 92 3.77 -4.40 -14.67
N PHE A 93 4.36 -3.44 -15.39
CA PHE A 93 3.66 -2.36 -16.05
C PHE A 93 4.17 -2.15 -17.49
N ARG A 94 3.42 -2.70 -18.44
CA ARG A 94 3.66 -2.52 -19.87
C ARG A 94 2.51 -1.73 -20.47
N LEU A 95 2.83 -0.57 -21.03
CA LEU A 95 1.87 0.16 -21.85
C LEU A 95 1.74 -0.48 -23.20
N ASP A 96 0.49 -0.60 -23.64
CA ASP A 96 0.16 -0.88 -25.02
C ASP A 96 0.75 0.24 -25.92
N PRO A 97 1.64 -0.09 -26.87
CA PRO A 97 2.20 0.89 -27.80
C PRO A 97 1.12 1.68 -28.56
N GLU A 98 -0.02 1.07 -28.86
CA GLU A 98 -1.12 1.77 -29.53
C GLU A 98 -1.74 2.83 -28.63
N ALA A 99 -2.05 2.49 -27.37
CA ALA A 99 -2.53 3.45 -26.39
C ALA A 99 -1.53 4.59 -26.18
N ALA A 100 -0.23 4.27 -26.18
CA ALA A 100 0.80 5.29 -26.05
C ALA A 100 0.83 6.27 -27.24
N ASN A 101 0.73 5.75 -28.47
CA ASN A 101 0.65 6.56 -29.67
C ASN A 101 -0.64 7.41 -29.70
N ARG A 102 -1.78 6.87 -29.25
CA ARG A 102 -3.05 7.60 -29.13
C ARG A 102 -2.92 8.81 -28.20
N ILE A 103 -2.37 8.62 -26.99
CA ILE A 103 -2.15 9.73 -26.04
C ILE A 103 -1.24 10.81 -26.64
N ARG A 104 -0.13 10.44 -27.30
CA ARG A 104 0.75 11.43 -27.94
C ARG A 104 0.05 12.21 -29.05
N ALA A 105 -0.75 11.53 -29.88
CA ALA A 105 -1.52 12.17 -30.94
C ALA A 105 -2.58 13.13 -30.39
N ILE A 106 -3.24 12.76 -29.29
CA ILE A 106 -4.20 13.63 -28.59
C ILE A 106 -3.49 14.87 -28.02
N LEU A 107 -2.38 14.70 -27.30
CA LEU A 107 -1.63 15.82 -26.73
C LEU A 107 -1.18 16.80 -27.81
N ALA A 108 -0.63 16.30 -28.92
CA ALA A 108 -0.22 17.13 -30.06
C ALA A 108 -1.39 17.88 -30.71
N ARG A 109 -2.57 17.25 -30.81
CA ARG A 109 -3.80 17.85 -31.38
C ARG A 109 -4.29 19.05 -30.56
N HIS A 110 -4.08 19.01 -29.24
CA HIS A 110 -4.47 20.07 -28.31
C HIS A 110 -3.33 21.03 -27.95
N ASP A 111 -2.21 20.99 -28.68
CA ASP A 111 -1.02 21.80 -28.44
C ASP A 111 -0.47 21.66 -27.00
N LEU A 112 -0.63 20.47 -26.41
CA LEU A 112 -0.12 20.14 -25.09
C LEU A 112 1.26 19.47 -25.22
N ALA A 113 2.28 20.10 -24.64
CA ALA A 113 3.63 19.54 -24.62
C ALA A 113 3.67 18.19 -23.86
N GLU A 114 4.39 17.21 -24.40
CA GLU A 114 4.69 15.98 -23.67
C GLU A 114 5.68 16.27 -22.53
N LEU A 115 5.51 15.59 -21.41
CA LEU A 115 6.39 15.74 -20.25
C LEU A 115 6.71 14.40 -19.61
N LYS A 116 8.01 14.06 -19.55
CA LYS A 116 8.45 12.79 -18.95
C LYS A 116 8.40 12.88 -17.44
N GLU A 117 7.91 11.81 -16.81
CA GLU A 117 7.86 11.68 -15.34
C GLU A 117 9.24 11.94 -14.70
N ASN A 118 10.29 11.35 -15.27
CA ASN A 118 11.66 11.48 -14.76
C ASN A 118 12.23 12.90 -14.85
N GLU A 119 11.84 13.68 -15.86
CA GLU A 119 12.31 15.05 -16.00
C GLU A 119 11.76 15.90 -14.84
N VAL A 120 10.53 15.65 -14.43
CA VAL A 120 9.92 16.33 -13.28
C VAL A 120 10.48 15.82 -11.95
N ILE A 121 10.58 14.50 -11.80
CA ILE A 121 11.17 13.88 -10.58
C ILE A 121 12.57 14.43 -10.32
N ASN A 122 13.41 14.56 -11.36
CA ASN A 122 14.78 15.07 -11.25
C ASN A 122 14.88 16.61 -11.23
N GLY A 123 13.75 17.32 -11.20
CA GLY A 123 13.71 18.79 -11.16
C GLY A 123 14.17 19.49 -12.44
N VAL A 124 14.25 18.77 -13.56
CA VAL A 124 14.58 19.32 -14.89
C VAL A 124 13.40 20.12 -15.45
N ALA A 125 12.17 19.75 -15.08
CA ALA A 125 10.96 20.39 -15.55
C ALA A 125 9.92 20.55 -14.42
N VAL A 126 9.04 21.54 -14.58
CA VAL A 126 7.95 21.83 -13.63
C VAL A 126 6.69 21.10 -14.09
N PRO A 127 5.97 20.41 -13.18
CA PRO A 127 4.72 19.75 -13.55
C PRO A 127 3.67 20.80 -13.97
N PRO A 128 2.95 20.60 -15.08
CA PRO A 128 1.86 21.46 -15.50
C PRO A 128 0.67 21.31 -14.54
N GLY A 129 -0.19 22.32 -14.48
CA GLY A 129 -1.40 22.28 -13.67
C GLY A 129 -2.34 21.14 -14.10
N THR A 130 -2.64 20.23 -13.18
CA THR A 130 -3.45 19.04 -13.45
C THR A 130 -4.86 19.43 -13.87
N ALA A 131 -5.45 20.41 -13.17
CA ALA A 131 -6.80 20.89 -13.48
C ALA A 131 -6.89 21.48 -14.89
N SER A 132 -5.89 22.26 -15.33
CA SER A 132 -5.92 22.87 -16.66
C SER A 132 -5.76 21.84 -17.78
N ARG A 133 -4.92 20.82 -17.56
CA ARG A 133 -4.78 19.73 -18.54
C ARG A 133 -6.04 18.89 -18.62
N ILE A 134 -6.63 18.53 -17.49
CA ILE A 134 -7.89 17.78 -17.45
C ILE A 134 -9.00 18.58 -18.13
N SER A 135 -9.09 19.89 -17.96
CA SER A 135 -10.13 20.68 -18.64
C SER A 135 -10.03 20.66 -20.16
N VAL A 136 -8.83 20.56 -20.72
CA VAL A 136 -8.63 20.44 -22.17
C VAL A 136 -8.86 19.00 -22.63
N LEU A 137 -8.27 18.04 -21.93
CA LEU A 137 -8.29 16.63 -22.32
C LEU A 137 -9.66 15.97 -22.12
N ALA A 138 -10.40 16.35 -21.08
CA ALA A 138 -11.73 15.81 -20.82
C ALA A 138 -12.74 16.17 -21.93
N ALA A 139 -12.53 17.28 -22.65
CA ALA A 139 -13.34 17.63 -23.81
C ALA A 139 -13.09 16.73 -25.03
N ASP A 140 -12.05 15.88 -25.00
CA ASP A 140 -11.73 14.92 -26.07
C ASP A 140 -12.26 13.51 -25.72
N PRO A 141 -13.26 12.99 -26.46
CA PRO A 141 -13.80 11.65 -26.21
C PRO A 141 -12.78 10.53 -26.43
N GLU A 142 -11.84 10.71 -27.34
CA GLU A 142 -10.78 9.74 -27.62
C GLU A 142 -9.81 9.65 -26.45
N TRP A 143 -9.54 10.79 -25.79
CA TRP A 143 -8.79 10.81 -24.54
C TRP A 143 -9.55 10.09 -23.43
N ALA A 144 -10.83 10.41 -23.21
CA ALA A 144 -11.61 9.80 -22.15
C ALA A 144 -11.69 8.27 -22.30
N GLN A 145 -11.86 7.78 -23.53
CA GLN A 145 -11.81 6.36 -23.85
C GLN A 145 -10.44 5.74 -23.56
N THR A 146 -9.36 6.37 -24.06
CA THR A 146 -8.00 5.85 -23.89
C THR A 146 -7.58 5.84 -22.41
N ALA A 147 -7.87 6.91 -21.67
CA ALA A 147 -7.64 7.01 -20.24
C ALA A 147 -8.45 5.96 -19.46
N TYR A 148 -9.72 5.76 -19.83
CA TYR A 148 -10.55 4.70 -19.23
C TYR A 148 -9.95 3.31 -19.42
N ASP A 149 -9.49 2.97 -20.63
CA ASP A 149 -8.90 1.65 -20.91
C ASP A 149 -7.58 1.43 -20.18
N LEU A 150 -6.73 2.46 -20.11
CA LEU A 150 -5.49 2.43 -19.34
C LEU A 150 -5.75 2.23 -17.84
N LEU A 151 -6.66 3.02 -17.26
CA LEU A 151 -7.03 2.90 -15.85
C LEU A 151 -7.72 1.57 -15.56
N ARG A 152 -8.50 1.04 -16.49
CA ARG A 152 -9.10 -0.30 -16.38
C ARG A 152 -8.04 -1.39 -16.29
N GLY A 153 -7.04 -1.35 -17.17
CA GLY A 153 -5.92 -2.30 -17.16
C GLY A 153 -5.15 -2.20 -15.85
N CYS A 154 -4.89 -0.98 -15.39
CA CYS A 154 -4.23 -0.73 -14.11
C CYS A 154 -5.04 -1.27 -12.92
N SER A 155 -6.33 -0.96 -12.84
CA SER A 155 -7.24 -1.47 -11.79
C SER A 155 -7.26 -3.00 -11.74
N HIS A 156 -7.22 -3.66 -12.90
CA HIS A 156 -7.14 -5.11 -12.96
C HIS A 156 -5.81 -5.63 -12.39
N GLY A 157 -4.68 -5.07 -12.83
CA GLY A 157 -3.36 -5.44 -12.31
C GLY A 157 -3.24 -5.20 -10.80
N PHE A 158 -3.75 -4.07 -10.33
CA PHE A 158 -3.81 -3.72 -8.90
C PHE A 158 -4.55 -4.81 -8.11
N ARG A 159 -5.77 -5.18 -8.54
CA ARG A 159 -6.57 -6.23 -7.87
C ARG A 159 -5.87 -7.60 -7.88
N VAL A 160 -5.22 -7.97 -8.98
CA VAL A 160 -4.48 -9.24 -9.09
C VAL A 160 -3.31 -9.28 -8.10
N ILE A 161 -2.52 -8.19 -8.03
CA ILE A 161 -1.39 -8.10 -7.08
C ILE A 161 -1.91 -8.16 -5.65
N THR A 162 -2.96 -7.39 -5.32
CA THR A 162 -3.56 -7.40 -3.98
C THR A 162 -4.08 -8.78 -3.60
N ALA A 163 -4.87 -9.43 -4.47
CA ALA A 163 -5.42 -10.75 -4.20
C ALA A 163 -4.34 -11.81 -3.96
N ARG A 164 -3.24 -11.76 -4.72
CA ARG A 164 -2.09 -12.67 -4.58
C ARG A 164 -1.45 -12.58 -3.19
N TRP A 165 -1.39 -11.38 -2.61
CA TRP A 165 -0.72 -11.14 -1.32
C TRP A 165 -1.69 -11.09 -0.13
N ALA A 166 -3.00 -10.90 -0.36
CA ALA A 166 -4.00 -10.77 0.69
C ALA A 166 -3.98 -11.96 1.66
N ALA A 167 -3.97 -13.19 1.16
CA ALA A 167 -3.95 -14.40 1.99
C ALA A 167 -2.70 -14.51 2.89
N LEU A 168 -1.59 -13.87 2.50
CA LEU A 168 -0.35 -13.84 3.28
C LEU A 168 -0.32 -12.68 4.29
N LEU A 169 -1.22 -11.71 4.13
CA LEU A 169 -1.32 -10.51 4.96
C LEU A 169 -2.52 -10.52 5.90
N THR A 170 -3.34 -11.57 5.95
CA THR A 170 -4.44 -11.67 6.93
C THR A 170 -4.00 -12.07 8.35
N GLY A 171 -2.69 -12.06 8.64
CA GLY A 171 -2.14 -12.64 9.88
C GLY A 171 -1.90 -11.68 11.04
N THR A 172 -1.92 -10.35 10.83
CA THR A 172 -1.63 -9.35 11.88
C THR A 172 -2.45 -8.08 11.70
N ASP A 173 -2.64 -7.29 12.77
CA ASP A 173 -3.34 -5.99 12.72
C ASP A 173 -2.66 -5.02 11.75
N THR A 174 -1.32 -4.99 11.73
CA THR A 174 -0.55 -4.15 10.80
C THR A 174 -0.82 -4.54 9.35
N SER A 175 -0.83 -5.85 9.06
CA SER A 175 -1.09 -6.36 7.71
C SER A 175 -2.55 -6.13 7.29
N ALA A 176 -3.51 -6.18 8.22
CA ALA A 176 -4.90 -5.85 7.95
C ALA A 176 -5.08 -4.36 7.59
N ALA A 177 -4.44 -3.45 8.34
CA ALA A 177 -4.48 -2.03 8.03
C ALA A 177 -3.86 -1.70 6.66
N ILE A 178 -2.77 -2.39 6.29
CA ILE A 178 -2.17 -2.25 4.94
C ILE A 178 -3.17 -2.69 3.86
N LEU A 179 -3.85 -3.82 4.06
CA LEU A 179 -4.85 -4.30 3.11
C LEU A 179 -6.05 -3.36 3.00
N GLU A 180 -6.45 -2.71 4.10
CA GLU A 180 -7.51 -1.70 4.11
C GLU A 180 -7.14 -0.48 3.26
N GLU A 181 -5.94 0.09 3.45
CA GLU A 181 -5.46 1.23 2.65
C GLU A 181 -5.32 0.86 1.16
N ILE A 182 -4.85 -0.35 0.86
CA ILE A 182 -4.75 -0.86 -0.52
C ILE A 182 -6.14 -1.05 -1.15
N ALA A 183 -7.12 -1.54 -0.38
CA ALA A 183 -8.48 -1.72 -0.84
C ALA A 183 -9.15 -0.36 -1.11
N LEU A 184 -8.98 0.59 -0.19
CA LEU A 184 -9.46 1.97 -0.34
C LEU A 184 -8.88 2.59 -1.62
N GLN A 185 -7.56 2.50 -1.83
CA GLN A 185 -6.92 3.01 -3.03
C GLN A 185 -7.47 2.37 -4.31
N SER A 186 -7.68 1.06 -4.31
CA SER A 186 -8.26 0.37 -5.46
C SER A 186 -9.70 0.79 -5.74
N GLU A 187 -10.49 1.07 -4.70
CA GLU A 187 -11.84 1.58 -4.85
C GLU A 187 -11.82 2.98 -5.46
N GLN A 188 -10.97 3.85 -4.94
CA GLN A 188 -10.90 5.23 -5.41
C GLN A 188 -10.38 5.35 -6.85
N LEU A 189 -9.40 4.53 -7.25
CA LEU A 189 -9.03 4.39 -8.66
C LEU A 189 -10.22 3.96 -9.54
N THR A 190 -11.06 3.05 -9.02
CA THR A 190 -12.29 2.63 -9.70
C THR A 190 -13.27 3.80 -9.83
N GLN A 191 -13.34 4.72 -8.86
CA GLN A 191 -14.19 5.92 -8.95
C GLN A 191 -13.76 6.83 -10.11
N VAL A 192 -12.46 7.09 -10.28
CA VAL A 192 -11.94 7.86 -11.44
C VAL A 192 -12.33 7.17 -12.75
N GLN A 193 -12.14 5.86 -12.83
CA GLN A 193 -12.51 5.07 -14.00
C GLN A 193 -14.01 5.16 -14.31
N VAL A 194 -14.88 5.04 -13.30
CA VAL A 194 -16.34 5.09 -13.46
C VAL A 194 -16.79 6.46 -13.98
N ARG A 195 -16.11 7.55 -13.59
CA ARG A 195 -16.41 8.89 -14.12
C ARG A 195 -16.12 9.01 -15.62
N LEU A 196 -15.12 8.29 -16.13
CA LEU A 196 -14.82 8.26 -17.58
C LEU A 196 -15.77 7.36 -18.39
N LEU A 197 -16.43 6.40 -17.74
CA LEU A 197 -17.23 5.35 -18.39
C LEU A 197 -18.34 5.86 -19.33
N PRO A 198 -19.11 6.92 -19.01
CA PRO A 198 -20.19 7.39 -19.89
C PRO A 198 -19.66 7.87 -21.26
N VAL A 199 -18.56 8.62 -21.26
CA VAL A 199 -17.92 9.12 -22.48
C VAL A 199 -17.24 7.98 -23.24
N ALA A 200 -16.53 7.11 -22.52
CA ALA A 200 -15.92 5.91 -23.09
C ALA A 200 -16.94 5.03 -23.83
N ARG A 201 -18.14 4.84 -23.27
CA ARG A 201 -19.21 4.07 -23.91
C ARG A 201 -19.99 4.83 -24.99
N GLY A 202 -19.60 6.06 -25.32
CA GLY A 202 -20.31 6.92 -26.26
C GLY A 202 -21.73 7.28 -25.82
N ARG A 203 -22.05 7.15 -24.52
CA ARG A 203 -23.36 7.53 -23.96
C ARG A 203 -23.49 9.03 -23.78
N VAL A 204 -22.35 9.69 -23.58
CA VAL A 204 -22.19 11.13 -23.44
C VAL A 204 -21.08 11.53 -24.41
N THR A 205 -21.27 12.65 -25.11
CA THR A 205 -20.28 13.15 -26.07
C THR A 205 -19.25 14.07 -25.43
N GLU A 206 -19.57 14.71 -24.31
CA GLU A 206 -18.69 15.68 -23.64
C GLU A 206 -19.07 15.84 -22.15
N PHE A 207 -18.08 16.09 -21.30
CA PHE A 207 -18.32 16.40 -19.88
C PHE A 207 -18.84 17.82 -19.70
N GLN A 208 -19.73 18.02 -18.73
CA GLN A 208 -20.09 19.35 -18.25
C GLN A 208 -18.94 19.97 -17.44
N PRO A 209 -18.83 21.31 -17.35
CA PRO A 209 -17.76 21.97 -16.60
C PRO A 209 -17.65 21.53 -15.13
N GLU A 210 -18.78 21.26 -14.49
CA GLU A 210 -18.85 20.75 -13.12
C GLU A 210 -18.25 19.34 -13.01
N GLU A 211 -18.56 18.46 -13.97
CA GLU A 211 -18.02 17.11 -14.05
C GLU A 211 -16.51 17.10 -14.31
N ILE A 212 -16.02 18.05 -15.12
CA ILE A 212 -14.58 18.25 -15.35
C ILE A 212 -13.88 18.65 -14.04
N ASN A 213 -14.46 19.56 -13.27
CA ASN A 213 -13.90 19.98 -11.99
C ASN A 213 -13.90 18.84 -10.97
N GLU A 214 -14.99 18.07 -10.90
CA GLU A 214 -15.07 16.85 -10.07
C GLU A 214 -14.01 15.83 -10.47
N LEU A 215 -13.89 15.54 -11.77
CA LEU A 215 -12.89 14.62 -12.30
C LEU A 215 -11.47 15.11 -11.98
N GLY A 216 -11.20 16.41 -12.13
CA GLY A 216 -9.91 17.01 -11.81
C GLY A 216 -9.53 16.86 -10.34
N GLY A 217 -10.48 17.11 -9.43
CA GLY A 217 -10.29 16.92 -8.00
C GLY A 217 -10.04 15.46 -7.63
N LEU A 218 -10.84 14.53 -8.18
CA LEU A 218 -10.66 13.10 -7.99
C LEU A 218 -9.29 12.63 -8.50
N TRP A 219 -8.92 13.04 -9.72
CA TRP A 219 -7.65 12.63 -10.32
C TRP A 219 -6.45 13.05 -9.48
N ARG A 220 -6.40 14.32 -9.05
CA ARG A 220 -5.32 14.85 -8.22
C ARG A 220 -5.21 14.11 -6.90
N ARG A 221 -6.34 13.88 -6.25
CA ARG A 221 -6.44 13.17 -4.98
C ARG A 221 -5.92 11.75 -5.09
N GLU A 222 -6.37 11.01 -6.11
CA GLU A 222 -5.96 9.62 -6.31
C GLU A 222 -4.51 9.49 -6.73
N PHE A 223 -4.02 10.43 -7.52
CA PHE A 223 -2.62 10.53 -7.87
C PHE A 223 -1.75 10.77 -6.63
N ALA A 224 -2.13 11.72 -5.77
CA ALA A 224 -1.43 11.99 -4.51
C ALA A 224 -1.46 10.80 -3.55
N ASN A 225 -2.62 10.14 -3.40
CA ASN A 225 -2.75 8.92 -2.61
C ASN A 225 -1.84 7.80 -3.12
N SER A 226 -1.73 7.62 -4.44
CA SER A 226 -0.88 6.58 -5.02
C SER A 226 0.61 6.80 -4.69
N ILE A 227 1.09 8.06 -4.73
CA ILE A 227 2.46 8.40 -4.29
C ILE A 227 2.66 8.06 -2.83
N ALA A 228 1.73 8.49 -1.99
CA ALA A 228 1.82 8.34 -0.55
C ALA A 228 1.83 6.85 -0.15
N LEU A 229 0.96 6.04 -0.76
CA LEU A 229 0.89 4.60 -0.52
C LEU A 229 2.12 3.84 -1.03
N ASP A 230 2.64 4.20 -2.22
CA ASP A 230 3.89 3.64 -2.75
C ASP A 230 5.07 3.88 -1.80
N GLU A 231 5.23 5.13 -1.32
CA GLU A 231 6.26 5.50 -0.36
C GLU A 231 6.12 4.72 0.96
N ALA A 232 4.90 4.63 1.50
CA ALA A 232 4.63 3.90 2.75
C ALA A 232 4.97 2.40 2.63
N LEU A 233 4.50 1.74 1.55
CA LEU A 233 4.78 0.32 1.31
C LEU A 233 6.26 0.06 1.04
N THR A 234 6.93 0.97 0.33
CA THR A 234 8.37 0.93 0.07
C THR A 234 9.16 1.03 1.37
N GLN A 235 8.80 1.97 2.25
CA GLN A 235 9.43 2.11 3.56
C GLN A 235 9.23 0.86 4.42
N LEU A 236 8.01 0.30 4.45
CA LEU A 236 7.70 -0.92 5.17
C LEU A 236 8.44 -2.14 4.62
N SER A 237 8.80 -2.16 3.34
CA SER A 237 9.59 -3.23 2.72
C SER A 237 11.08 -3.21 3.08
N GLY A 238 11.56 -2.18 3.79
CA GLY A 238 12.97 -2.01 4.16
C GLY A 238 13.88 -1.62 2.99
N LYS A 239 13.35 -1.48 1.78
CA LYS A 239 14.07 -0.95 0.62
C LYS A 239 14.20 0.58 0.74
N ARG A 240 15.15 1.08 1.53
CA ARG A 240 15.55 2.49 1.47
C ARG A 240 16.49 2.71 0.27
N GLY A 241 15.98 3.42 -0.75
CA GLY A 241 16.73 4.36 -1.60
C GLY A 241 18.11 3.96 -2.13
N ALA A 242 18.20 2.98 -3.01
CA ALA A 242 19.45 2.79 -3.78
C ALA A 242 19.31 3.04 -5.30
N ASP A 243 18.21 2.69 -5.98
CA ASP A 243 18.18 2.82 -7.46
C ASP A 243 16.80 3.17 -8.09
N TRP A 244 15.78 3.42 -7.27
CA TRP A 244 14.42 3.69 -7.74
C TRP A 244 13.86 4.86 -6.93
N VAL A 245 13.74 6.00 -7.60
CA VAL A 245 13.56 7.32 -7.00
C VAL A 245 12.17 7.45 -6.36
N THR A 246 12.13 7.38 -5.02
CA THR A 246 11.00 7.81 -4.18
C THR A 246 10.95 9.34 -4.02
N ASP A 247 11.01 10.08 -5.12
CA ASP A 247 10.71 11.53 -5.14
C ASP A 247 9.42 11.78 -5.94
N GLY A 248 8.43 10.89 -5.79
CA GLY A 248 7.13 11.06 -6.43
C GLY A 248 6.42 12.33 -6.01
N ARG A 249 6.76 12.88 -4.84
CA ARG A 249 6.29 14.17 -4.35
C ARG A 249 6.60 15.34 -5.28
N ASN A 250 7.66 15.28 -6.09
CA ASN A 250 7.99 16.33 -7.06
C ASN A 250 6.97 16.41 -8.22
N LEU A 251 6.17 15.35 -8.41
CA LEU A 251 5.09 15.33 -9.39
C LEU A 251 3.82 16.04 -8.88
N LEU A 252 3.75 16.37 -7.59
CA LEU A 252 2.56 16.95 -6.97
C LEU A 252 2.54 18.47 -7.09
N GLU A 253 1.32 19.00 -7.22
CA GLU A 253 1.10 20.42 -6.99
C GLU A 253 1.35 20.77 -5.52
N ALA A 254 1.80 22.01 -5.27
CA ALA A 254 2.17 22.47 -3.93
C ALA A 254 1.06 22.24 -2.88
N THR A 255 -0.20 22.47 -3.27
CA THR A 255 -1.36 22.28 -2.37
C THR A 255 -1.58 20.81 -2.00
N ASP A 256 -1.35 19.88 -2.93
CA ASP A 256 -1.51 18.45 -2.68
C ASP A 256 -0.37 17.91 -1.82
N LEU A 257 0.83 18.46 -2.02
CA LEU A 257 1.99 18.18 -1.19
C LEU A 257 1.81 18.67 0.26
N GLU A 258 1.28 19.88 0.44
CA GLU A 258 0.95 20.43 1.77
C GLU A 258 -0.12 19.60 2.47
N ALA A 259 -1.19 19.23 1.75
CA ALA A 259 -2.26 18.42 2.29
C ALA A 259 -1.81 16.98 2.65
N LEU A 260 -0.87 16.40 1.90
CA LEU A 260 -0.22 15.14 2.28
C LEU A 260 0.63 15.28 3.53
N ARG A 261 1.49 16.30 3.59
CA ARG A 261 2.38 16.55 4.75
C ARG A 261 1.62 16.77 6.05
N ALA A 262 0.46 17.43 5.99
CA ALA A 262 -0.39 17.65 7.16
C ALA A 262 -0.96 16.34 7.77
N ARG A 263 -0.88 15.22 7.05
CA ARG A 263 -1.51 13.93 7.41
C ARG A 263 -0.51 12.84 7.74
N GLU A 264 0.79 13.08 7.53
CA GLU A 264 1.81 12.12 7.90
C GLU A 264 1.75 11.84 9.40
N PRO A 265 1.68 10.56 9.81
CA PRO A 265 1.70 10.24 11.24
C PRO A 265 3.05 10.70 11.81
N MET A 266 3.02 11.51 12.88
CA MET A 266 4.22 12.00 13.59
C MET A 266 5.04 10.90 14.32
N GLY A 267 4.91 9.62 13.95
CA GLY A 267 5.58 8.52 14.64
C GLY A 267 5.71 7.24 13.82
N GLU A 268 6.78 6.49 14.08
CA GLU A 268 7.09 5.22 13.42
C GLU A 268 5.99 4.17 13.66
N GLY A 269 5.48 3.58 12.56
CA GLY A 269 4.64 2.38 12.60
C GLY A 269 3.13 2.58 12.51
N ARG A 270 2.63 3.79 12.27
CA ARG A 270 1.19 3.98 11.94
C ARG A 270 0.96 3.93 10.43
N PRO A 271 -0.09 3.23 9.95
CA PRO A 271 -0.48 3.29 8.55
C PRO A 271 -0.82 4.74 8.17
N MET A 272 -0.39 5.14 6.99
CA MET A 272 -0.68 6.45 6.41
C MET A 272 -2.16 6.52 6.04
N ARG A 273 -2.83 7.63 6.38
CA ARG A 273 -4.24 7.83 6.02
C ARG A 273 -4.36 8.47 4.64
N LEU A 274 -4.98 7.75 3.71
CA LEU A 274 -5.30 8.27 2.38
C LEU A 274 -6.36 9.40 2.45
N TYR A 275 -6.41 10.26 1.42
CA TYR A 275 -7.52 11.18 1.21
C TYR A 275 -8.83 10.40 1.05
N THR A 276 -9.90 10.83 1.72
CA THR A 276 -11.29 10.38 1.49
C THR A 276 -12.10 11.48 0.85
#